data_AF-A0A0C9UZP7-F1
#
_entry.id   AF-A0A0C9UZP7-F1
#
_cell.length_a   1.000
_cell.length_b   1.000
_cell.length_c   1.000
_cell.angle_alpha   90.00
_cell.angle_beta   90.00
_cell.angle_gamma   90.00
#
_symmetry.space_group_name_H-M   'P 1'
#
loop_
_entity.id
_entity.type
_entity.pdbx_description
1 polymer ?
#
loop_
_entity_poly.entity_id
_entity_poly.type
_entity_poly.pdbx_seq_one_letter_code
_entity_poly.pdbx_strand_id
1 'polypeptide(L)'
;CPFLRGAIVIYDPNDPLKHLYDVDNENTVITLTDGYHTPAIELTEQYINVTRSVPIPDTGLINGAGRYLGGPTVPFHIVNVRSGRKYRLRVVNIGCRPFHSFSVDSQTLTTMRFDIYAGQKYSAVVSNYFIYRAHLINLIPFQLQANQPVGNY
;
A
#
# COMPACT_ATOMS: atom_id res chain seq x y z
N CYS A 1 9.48 11.85 -8.20
CA CYS A 1 10.74 11.07 -8.15
C CYS A 1 10.75 10.09 -9.32
N PRO A 2 11.90 9.52 -9.70
CA PRO A 2 11.98 8.52 -10.76
C PRO A 2 11.24 7.22 -10.39
N PHE A 3 10.91 6.43 -11.42
CA PHE A 3 10.07 5.22 -11.31
C PHE A 3 10.75 4.00 -10.67
N LEU A 4 12.04 4.07 -10.28
CA LEU A 4 12.76 2.96 -9.68
C LEU A 4 12.41 2.80 -8.19
N ARG A 5 11.41 1.98 -7.90
CA ARG A 5 10.90 1.69 -6.55
C ARG A 5 10.23 0.32 -6.52
N GLY A 6 10.29 -0.32 -5.36
CA GLY A 6 9.68 -1.63 -5.13
C GLY A 6 9.67 -2.00 -3.65
N ALA A 7 8.92 -3.05 -3.32
CA ALA A 7 8.92 -3.62 -1.99
C ALA A 7 9.95 -4.76 -1.91
N ILE A 8 10.66 -4.83 -0.79
CA ILE A 8 11.52 -5.97 -0.44
C ILE A 8 10.94 -6.55 0.85
N VAL A 9 10.66 -7.85 0.84
CA VAL A 9 10.14 -8.58 2.00
C VAL A 9 11.21 -9.56 2.46
N ILE A 10 11.62 -9.43 3.73
CA ILE A 10 12.51 -10.38 4.39
C ILE A 10 11.64 -11.22 5.32
N TYR A 11 11.60 -12.53 5.08
CA TYR A 11 10.83 -13.46 5.90
C TYR A 11 11.64 -13.93 7.10
N ASP A 12 11.00 -13.98 8.27
CA ASP A 12 11.55 -14.60 9.48
C ASP A 12 11.04 -16.05 9.57
N PRO A 13 11.92 -17.06 9.52
CA PRO A 13 11.53 -18.46 9.72
C PRO A 13 10.80 -18.71 11.05
N ASN A 14 11.10 -17.92 12.07
CA ASN A 14 10.56 -18.03 13.43
C ASN A 14 9.58 -16.88 13.77
N ASP A 15 8.84 -16.39 12.77
CA ASP A 15 7.91 -15.26 12.95
C ASP A 15 6.90 -15.54 14.10
N PRO A 16 6.94 -14.75 15.19
CA PRO A 16 6.05 -14.94 16.34
C PRO A 16 4.58 -14.72 16.01
N LEU A 17 4.27 -14.01 14.91
CA LEU A 17 2.91 -13.71 14.46
C LEU A 17 2.38 -14.75 13.45
N LYS A 18 3.16 -15.77 13.10
CA LYS A 18 2.78 -16.79 12.09
C LYS A 18 1.44 -17.46 12.37
N HIS A 19 1.03 -17.53 13.63
CA HIS A 19 -0.25 -18.11 14.06
C HIS A 19 -1.48 -17.23 13.75
N LEU A 20 -1.30 -15.97 13.33
CA LEU A 20 -2.38 -15.02 13.05
C LEU A 20 -2.88 -15.07 11.59
N TYR A 21 -2.13 -15.71 10.68
CA TYR A 21 -2.44 -15.74 9.26
C TYR A 21 -2.15 -17.11 8.64
N ASP A 22 -2.88 -17.44 7.58
CA ASP A 22 -2.70 -18.68 6.82
C ASP A 22 -1.80 -18.47 5.58
N VAL A 23 -1.79 -17.24 5.04
CA VAL A 23 -1.09 -16.90 3.79
C VAL A 23 -0.31 -15.58 3.94
N ASP A 24 0.99 -15.65 3.66
CA ASP A 24 1.92 -14.52 3.56
C ASP A 24 2.93 -14.83 2.43
N ASN A 25 2.73 -14.24 1.26
CA ASN A 25 3.56 -14.47 0.06
C ASN A 25 3.54 -13.25 -0.87
N GLU A 26 4.08 -13.36 -2.08
CA GLU A 26 4.11 -12.26 -3.05
C GLU A 26 2.72 -11.67 -3.37
N ASN A 27 1.67 -12.49 -3.36
CA ASN A 27 0.30 -12.06 -3.66
C ASN A 27 -0.36 -11.28 -2.52
N THR A 28 0.26 -11.26 -1.33
CA THR A 28 -0.20 -10.46 -0.20
C THR A 28 0.55 -9.15 -0.04
N VAL A 29 1.50 -8.85 -0.94
CA VAL A 29 2.18 -7.56 -0.98
C VAL A 29 1.35 -6.56 -1.79
N ILE A 30 1.05 -5.42 -1.18
CA ILE A 30 0.28 -4.33 -1.78
C ILE A 30 1.15 -3.08 -1.76
N THR A 31 1.50 -2.59 -2.93
CA THR A 31 2.22 -1.33 -3.10
C THR A 31 1.23 -0.22 -3.45
N LEU A 32 1.30 0.89 -2.74
CA LEU A 32 0.56 2.10 -3.02
C LEU A 32 1.52 3.15 -3.55
N THR A 33 1.15 3.79 -4.64
CA THR A 33 2.01 4.77 -5.27
C THR A 33 1.27 5.84 -6.03
N ASP A 34 1.89 7.00 -6.15
CA ASP A 34 1.50 8.06 -7.08
C ASP A 34 2.07 7.84 -8.47
N GLY A 35 1.29 8.16 -9.50
CA GLY A 35 1.69 8.17 -10.91
C GLY A 35 1.68 9.60 -11.45
N TYR A 36 2.71 9.94 -12.23
CA TYR A 36 2.82 11.20 -12.95
C TYR A 36 3.09 10.90 -14.43
N HIS A 37 2.39 11.58 -15.33
CA HIS A 37 2.66 11.50 -16.77
C HIS A 37 3.87 12.36 -17.14
N THR A 38 4.01 13.52 -16.51
CA THR A 38 5.17 14.39 -16.71
C THR A 38 6.40 13.80 -16.02
N PRO A 39 7.57 13.73 -16.71
CA PRO A 39 8.80 13.22 -16.13
C PRO A 39 9.18 13.94 -14.83
N ALA A 40 9.73 13.18 -13.89
CA ALA A 40 10.09 13.70 -12.58
C ALA A 40 11.10 14.85 -12.63
N ILE A 41 12.02 14.87 -13.61
CA ILE A 41 13.00 15.94 -13.78
C ILE A 41 12.29 17.27 -14.09
N GLU A 42 11.39 17.25 -15.07
CA GLU A 42 10.61 18.43 -15.47
C GLU A 42 9.73 18.93 -14.32
N LEU A 43 9.00 18.04 -13.64
CA LEU A 43 8.19 18.41 -12.47
C LEU A 43 9.05 18.99 -11.32
N THR A 44 10.29 18.52 -11.18
CA THR A 44 11.22 19.02 -10.17
C THR A 44 11.71 20.42 -10.55
N GLU A 45 12.06 20.65 -11.81
CA GLU A 45 12.45 21.96 -12.31
C GLU A 45 11.31 22.97 -12.18
N GLN A 46 10.09 22.59 -12.56
CA GLN A 46 8.89 23.43 -12.39
C GLN A 46 8.66 23.80 -10.92
N TYR A 47 8.79 22.83 -10.00
CA TYR A 47 8.67 23.07 -8.57
C TYR A 47 9.74 24.05 -8.06
N ILE A 48 11.00 23.85 -8.44
CA ILE A 48 12.12 24.66 -7.92
C ILE A 48 12.09 26.08 -8.50
N ASN A 49 11.82 26.23 -9.80
CA ASN A 49 12.07 27.47 -10.53
C ASN A 49 10.82 28.27 -10.88
N VAL A 50 9.64 27.65 -10.93
CA VAL A 50 8.44 28.29 -11.49
C VAL A 50 7.31 28.39 -10.46
N THR A 51 6.76 27.26 -10.05
CA THR A 51 5.48 27.25 -9.34
C THR A 51 5.63 27.30 -7.83
N ARG A 52 6.73 26.75 -7.29
CA ARG A 52 6.91 26.47 -5.85
C ARG A 52 5.79 25.60 -5.25
N SER A 53 4.96 24.99 -6.10
CA SER A 53 3.81 24.19 -5.72
C SER A 53 4.10 22.72 -5.95
N VAL A 54 3.64 21.88 -5.03
CA VAL A 54 3.80 20.43 -5.12
C VAL A 54 3.08 19.91 -6.36
N PRO A 55 3.76 19.15 -7.25
CA PRO A 55 3.09 18.49 -8.34
C PRO A 55 1.97 17.58 -7.84
N ILE A 56 0.80 17.70 -8.47
CA ILE A 56 -0.34 16.85 -8.20
C ILE A 56 -0.20 15.59 -9.07
N PRO A 57 -0.31 14.38 -8.50
CA PRO A 57 -0.24 13.16 -9.30
C PRO A 57 -1.46 13.00 -10.20
N ASP A 58 -1.25 12.50 -11.41
CA ASP A 58 -2.31 12.19 -12.37
C ASP A 58 -3.16 11.00 -11.93
N THR A 59 -2.55 10.06 -11.19
CA THR A 59 -3.21 8.81 -10.76
C THR A 59 -2.60 8.25 -9.49
N GLY A 60 -3.38 7.42 -8.79
CA GLY A 60 -2.87 6.48 -7.79
C GLY A 60 -2.82 5.09 -8.38
N LEU A 61 -1.74 4.35 -8.11
CA LEU A 61 -1.58 2.96 -8.52
C LEU A 61 -1.55 2.04 -7.31
N ILE A 62 -2.25 0.91 -7.43
CA ILE A 62 -2.16 -0.23 -6.52
C ILE A 62 -1.46 -1.35 -7.29
N ASN A 63 -0.30 -1.81 -6.82
CA ASN A 63 0.52 -2.81 -7.51
C ASN A 63 0.74 -2.49 -9.01
N GLY A 64 1.01 -1.22 -9.29
CA GLY A 64 1.34 -0.73 -10.64
C GLY A 64 0.14 -0.45 -11.55
N ALA A 65 -1.10 -0.77 -11.14
CA ALA A 65 -2.30 -0.49 -11.93
C ALA A 65 -3.14 0.64 -11.32
N GLY A 66 -3.63 1.53 -12.17
CA GLY A 66 -4.50 2.64 -11.79
C GLY A 66 -5.08 3.35 -13.01
N ARG A 67 -6.03 4.26 -12.77
CA ARG A 67 -6.71 5.05 -13.80
C ARG A 67 -6.61 6.53 -13.47
N TYR A 68 -6.67 7.38 -14.49
CA TYR A 68 -6.70 8.83 -14.35
C TYR A 68 -7.93 9.41 -15.05
N LEU A 69 -8.31 10.62 -14.68
CA LEU A 69 -9.45 11.31 -15.26
C LEU A 69 -9.22 11.58 -16.76
N GLY A 70 -10.13 11.13 -17.62
CA GLY A 70 -10.01 11.27 -19.07
C GLY A 70 -9.11 10.23 -19.75
N GLY A 71 -8.54 9.28 -18.99
CA GLY A 71 -7.71 8.20 -19.52
C GLY A 71 -8.50 6.98 -20.02
N PRO A 72 -7.82 6.01 -20.67
CA PRO A 72 -8.44 4.78 -21.13
C PRO A 72 -8.86 3.87 -19.96
N THR A 73 -9.85 3.01 -20.20
CA THR A 73 -10.25 1.98 -19.25
C THR A 73 -9.24 0.83 -19.27
N VAL A 74 -8.32 0.83 -18.31
CA VAL A 74 -7.36 -0.27 -18.10
C VAL A 74 -7.80 -1.18 -16.94
N PRO A 75 -7.45 -2.48 -16.93
CA PRO A 75 -7.74 -3.36 -15.81
C PRO A 75 -7.10 -2.86 -14.50
N PHE A 76 -7.81 -3.04 -13.38
CA PHE A 76 -7.23 -2.83 -12.05
C PHE A 76 -6.45 -4.07 -11.61
N HIS A 77 -5.53 -3.89 -10.67
CA HIS A 77 -4.88 -5.02 -10.01
C HIS A 77 -5.89 -5.81 -9.18
N ILE A 78 -5.83 -7.14 -9.23
CA ILE A 78 -6.71 -8.04 -8.50
C ILE A 78 -5.91 -8.77 -7.43
N VAL A 79 -6.34 -8.67 -6.17
CA VAL A 79 -5.80 -9.47 -5.06
C VAL A 79 -6.74 -10.65 -4.82
N ASN A 80 -6.28 -11.85 -5.13
CA ASN A 80 -7.11 -13.06 -4.99
C ASN A 80 -7.05 -13.62 -3.57
N VAL A 81 -8.22 -13.83 -2.97
CA VAL A 81 -8.38 -14.46 -1.65
C VAL A 81 -9.32 -15.65 -1.72
N ARG A 82 -9.21 -16.57 -0.76
CA ARG A 82 -10.10 -17.72 -0.58
C ARG A 82 -10.89 -17.53 0.70
N SER A 83 -12.19 -17.77 0.61
CA SER A 83 -13.10 -17.69 1.76
C SER A 83 -12.61 -18.57 2.92
N GLY A 84 -12.76 -18.07 4.14
CA GLY A 84 -12.37 -18.72 5.38
C GLY A 84 -10.89 -18.60 5.76
N ARG A 85 -10.03 -18.04 4.89
CA ARG A 85 -8.60 -17.86 5.18
C ARG A 85 -8.25 -16.48 5.72
N LYS A 86 -7.17 -16.42 6.49
CA LYS A 86 -6.54 -15.20 6.98
C LYS A 86 -5.29 -14.87 6.18
N TYR A 87 -5.17 -13.63 5.75
CA TYR A 87 -4.08 -13.14 4.91
C TYR A 87 -3.29 -12.06 5.62
N ARG A 88 -1.96 -12.10 5.51
CA ARG A 88 -1.09 -11.01 5.94
C ARG A 88 -0.81 -10.07 4.79
N LEU A 89 -1.63 -9.04 4.67
CA LEU A 89 -1.43 -7.99 3.67
C LEU A 89 -0.28 -7.09 4.10
N ARG A 90 0.77 -7.01 3.28
CA ARG A 90 1.92 -6.14 3.46
C ARG A 90 1.70 -4.90 2.63
N VAL A 91 1.02 -3.91 3.19
CA VAL A 91 0.74 -2.66 2.50
C VAL A 91 1.93 -1.71 2.66
N VAL A 92 2.47 -1.25 1.54
CA VAL A 92 3.69 -0.43 1.46
C VAL A 92 3.43 0.80 0.60
N ASN A 93 3.53 1.99 1.18
CA ASN A 93 3.52 3.24 0.41
C ASN A 93 4.92 3.51 -0.15
N ILE A 94 5.04 3.40 -1.48
CA ILE A 94 6.24 3.72 -2.26
C ILE A 94 6.07 5.01 -3.09
N GLY A 95 5.01 5.77 -2.78
CA GLY A 95 4.70 7.06 -3.38
C GLY A 95 5.74 8.14 -3.07
N CYS A 96 5.82 9.13 -3.95
CA CYS A 96 6.75 10.23 -3.86
C CYS A 96 6.31 11.34 -2.93
N ARG A 97 5.01 11.59 -2.77
CA ARG A 97 4.51 12.62 -1.85
C ARG A 97 3.21 12.29 -1.14
N PRO A 98 2.14 11.84 -1.82
CA PRO A 98 0.85 11.72 -1.16
C PRO A 98 0.88 10.62 -0.10
N PHE A 99 0.14 10.87 0.98
CA PHE A 99 -0.31 9.81 1.86
C PHE A 99 -1.53 9.14 1.22
N HIS A 100 -1.70 7.85 1.47
CA HIS A 100 -2.86 7.11 1.00
C HIS A 100 -3.73 6.73 2.20
N SER A 101 -5.04 6.92 2.08
CA SER A 101 -5.99 6.22 2.94
C SER A 101 -6.28 4.87 2.31
N PHE A 102 -6.09 3.79 3.06
CA PHE A 102 -6.32 2.42 2.59
C PHE A 102 -7.42 1.74 3.40
N SER A 103 -8.34 1.12 2.68
CA SER A 103 -9.44 0.29 3.19
C SER A 103 -9.82 -0.74 2.12
N VAL A 104 -10.55 -1.78 2.52
CA VAL A 104 -11.14 -2.78 1.62
C VAL A 104 -12.62 -2.86 1.96
N ASP A 105 -13.49 -2.83 0.95
CA ASP A 105 -14.92 -2.69 1.19
C ASP A 105 -15.46 -3.88 1.95
N SER A 106 -16.29 -3.61 2.96
CA SER A 106 -16.90 -4.65 3.81
C SER A 106 -15.89 -5.59 4.50
N GLN A 107 -14.62 -5.20 4.61
CA GLN A 107 -13.60 -5.95 5.34
C GLN A 107 -13.03 -5.10 6.48
N THR A 108 -12.82 -5.72 7.63
CA THR A 108 -12.09 -5.09 8.74
C THR A 108 -10.63 -5.49 8.66
N LEU A 109 -9.73 -4.50 8.66
CA LEU A 109 -8.30 -4.72 8.65
C LEU A 109 -7.75 -4.63 10.07
N THR A 110 -7.14 -5.71 10.56
CA THR A 110 -6.47 -5.68 11.87
C THR A 110 -5.00 -5.35 11.67
N THR A 111 -4.52 -4.20 12.15
CA THR A 111 -3.08 -3.92 12.14
C THR A 111 -2.38 -4.89 13.07
N MET A 112 -1.47 -5.66 12.48
CA MET A 112 -0.56 -6.51 13.21
C MET A 112 0.66 -5.69 13.62
N ARG A 113 1.37 -6.17 14.64
CA ARG A 113 2.52 -5.50 15.26
C ARG A 113 3.46 -4.89 14.21
N PHE A 114 3.59 -3.57 14.22
CA PHE A 114 4.59 -2.82 13.47
C PHE A 114 5.33 -1.89 14.42
N ASP A 115 6.65 -1.82 14.28
CA ASP A 115 7.48 -0.90 15.06
C ASP A 115 7.41 0.46 14.37
N ILE A 116 7.15 1.57 15.06
CA ILE A 116 7.04 2.88 14.38
C ILE A 116 8.34 3.68 14.50
N TYR A 117 9.07 3.55 15.60
CA TYR A 117 10.48 3.93 15.81
C TYR A 117 10.88 3.34 17.17
N ALA A 118 12.15 2.97 17.36
CA ALA A 118 12.76 2.64 18.67
C ALA A 118 12.01 1.64 19.59
N GLY A 119 11.61 0.48 19.07
CA GLY A 119 11.20 -0.67 19.91
C GLY A 119 9.79 -0.61 20.51
N GLN A 120 8.99 0.39 20.12
CA GLN A 120 7.61 0.53 20.58
C GLN A 120 6.65 -0.21 19.64
N LYS A 121 5.87 -1.13 20.23
CA LYS A 121 5.15 -2.21 19.58
C LYS A 121 3.64 -1.98 19.71
N TYR A 122 2.92 -1.75 18.60
CA TYR A 122 1.49 -1.43 18.61
C TYR A 122 0.65 -2.44 17.81
N SER A 123 -0.58 -2.73 18.25
CA SER A 123 -1.60 -3.46 17.47
C SER A 123 -2.95 -2.77 17.66
N ALA A 124 -3.67 -2.55 16.57
CA ALA A 124 -4.96 -1.86 16.54
C ALA A 124 -5.87 -2.44 15.44
N VAL A 125 -7.18 -2.52 15.70
CA VAL A 125 -8.16 -2.84 14.66
C VAL A 125 -8.59 -1.53 14.00
N VAL A 126 -8.55 -1.45 12.67
CA VAL A 126 -8.86 -0.20 11.95
C VAL A 126 -9.75 -0.47 10.74
N SER A 127 -10.68 0.45 10.46
CA SER A 127 -11.49 0.45 9.24
C SER A 127 -10.80 1.17 8.08
N ASN A 128 -9.95 2.16 8.40
CA ASN A 128 -9.18 2.96 7.46
C ASN A 128 -7.84 3.36 8.10
N TYR A 129 -6.78 3.40 7.30
CA TYR A 129 -5.45 3.77 7.79
C TYR A 129 -4.75 4.76 6.84
N PHE A 130 -4.11 5.79 7.41
CA PHE A 130 -3.29 6.74 6.67
C PHE A 130 -1.84 6.26 6.58
N ILE A 131 -1.37 5.99 5.37
CA ILE A 131 -0.01 5.51 5.13
C ILE A 131 0.86 6.66 4.63
N TYR A 132 1.75 7.13 5.49
CA TYR A 132 2.67 8.24 5.23
C TYR A 132 3.91 7.82 4.43
N ARG A 133 4.66 8.82 3.95
CA ARG A 133 5.91 8.65 3.19
C ARG A 133 7.12 8.48 4.10
N ALA A 134 8.01 7.58 3.68
CA ALA A 134 9.41 7.36 4.08
C ALA A 134 9.88 7.99 5.40
N HIS A 135 9.63 7.28 6.49
CA HIS A 135 10.45 7.30 7.71
C HIS A 135 10.45 5.87 8.29
N LEU A 136 11.45 5.07 7.87
CA LEU A 136 11.82 3.69 8.26
C LEU A 136 10.76 2.56 8.41
N ILE A 137 9.48 2.81 8.70
CA ILE A 137 8.45 1.77 8.76
C ILE A 137 7.23 2.18 7.93
N ASN A 138 7.22 1.73 6.67
CA ASN A 138 6.07 1.87 5.76
C ASN A 138 5.38 0.54 5.47
N LEU A 139 5.84 -0.58 6.06
CA LEU A 139 5.17 -1.86 5.94
C LEU A 139 4.22 -2.00 7.12
N ILE A 140 2.93 -1.86 6.85
CA ILE A 140 1.91 -2.13 7.86
C ILE A 140 1.31 -3.49 7.51
N PRO A 141 1.63 -4.53 8.30
CA PRO A 141 1.03 -5.83 8.12
C PRO A 141 -0.42 -5.75 8.62
N PHE A 142 -1.38 -5.94 7.72
CA PHE A 142 -2.77 -6.11 8.10
C PHE A 142 -3.14 -7.58 8.04
N GLN A 143 -3.82 -8.07 9.06
CA GLN A 143 -4.55 -9.31 8.96
C GLN A 143 -5.88 -9.01 8.29
N LEU A 144 -6.10 -9.60 7.12
CA LEU A 144 -7.39 -9.64 6.44
C LEU A 144 -8.00 -11.02 6.67
N GLN A 145 -9.24 -11.08 7.17
CA GLN A 145 -9.98 -12.33 7.28
C GLN A 145 -11.03 -12.38 6.17
N ALA A 146 -10.92 -13.33 5.23
CA ALA A 146 -11.86 -13.47 4.12
C ALA A 146 -13.16 -14.17 4.55
N ASN A 147 -13.96 -13.50 5.40
CA ASN A 147 -15.19 -14.04 5.99
C ASN A 147 -16.48 -13.50 5.35
N GLN A 148 -16.37 -12.58 4.40
CA GLN A 148 -17.51 -12.08 3.63
C GLN A 148 -17.96 -13.09 2.56
N PRO A 149 -19.18 -12.95 2.01
CA PRO A 149 -19.64 -13.74 0.87
C PRO A 149 -18.63 -13.73 -0.30
N VAL A 150 -18.65 -14.75 -1.14
CA VAL A 150 -17.75 -14.78 -2.31
C VAL A 150 -18.19 -13.70 -3.30
N GLY A 151 -17.30 -12.76 -3.62
CA GLY A 151 -17.60 -11.61 -4.49
C GLY A 151 -16.38 -10.70 -4.71
N ASN A 152 -16.63 -9.53 -5.30
CA ASN A 152 -15.64 -8.47 -5.48
C ASN A 152 -15.87 -7.38 -4.42
N TYR A 153 -14.77 -6.89 -3.86
CA TYR A 153 -14.68 -5.92 -2.76
C TYR A 153 -13.58 -4.91 -3.05
#